data_AF-A0A370VZ29-F1
#
_entry.id   AF-A0A370VZ29-F1
#
_cell.length_a   1.000
_cell.length_b   1.000
_cell.length_c   1.000
_cell.angle_alpha   90.00
_cell.angle_beta   90.00
_cell.angle_gamma   90.00
#
_symmetry.space_group_name_H-M   'P 1'
#
loop_
_entity.id
_entity.type
_entity.pdbx_description
1 polymer ?
#
loop_
_entity_poly.entity_id
_entity_poly.type
_entity_poly.pdbx_seq_one_letter_code
_entity_poly.pdbx_strand_id
1 'polypeptide(L)'
;MDAGGQPTLDEIEERFVWLVAGRLARDEADRWAARWVMEDGIVWDDLSWWALNRLHGVDLPAGEGGSYLHDDEQVRTWLTELRTRRAM
;
A
#
# COMPACT_ATOMS: atom_id res chain seq x y z
N MET A 1 10.72 -15.36 -1.87
CA MET A 1 10.07 -15.19 -3.18
C MET A 1 9.23 -16.43 -3.42
N ASP A 2 7.97 -16.39 -3.01
CA ASP A 2 6.98 -17.37 -3.45
C ASP A 2 6.27 -16.79 -4.66
N ALA A 3 6.68 -17.25 -5.84
CA ALA A 3 5.93 -17.01 -7.07
C ALA A 3 4.73 -17.97 -7.08
N GLY A 4 3.62 -17.59 -6.43
CA GLY A 4 2.38 -18.36 -6.50
C GLY A 4 1.23 -18.00 -5.55
N GLY A 5 1.41 -17.05 -4.62
CA GLY A 5 0.38 -16.69 -3.63
C GLY A 5 0.02 -15.21 -3.63
N GLN A 6 -1.22 -14.92 -3.27
CA GLN A 6 -1.68 -13.61 -2.77
C GLN A 6 -0.74 -13.11 -1.65
N PRO A 7 -0.32 -11.83 -1.62
CA PRO A 7 0.59 -11.35 -0.61
C PRO A 7 -0.07 -11.35 0.76
N THR A 8 0.73 -11.69 1.76
CA THR A 8 0.36 -11.66 3.16
C THR A 8 0.26 -10.22 3.66
N LEU A 9 -0.43 -10.03 4.80
CA LEU A 9 -0.47 -8.74 5.48
C LEU A 9 0.93 -8.24 5.87
N ASP A 10 1.87 -9.14 6.18
CA ASP A 10 3.27 -8.80 6.44
C ASP A 10 3.97 -8.21 5.22
N GLU A 11 3.77 -8.82 4.05
CA GLU A 11 4.33 -8.31 2.79
C GLU A 11 3.70 -6.96 2.40
N ILE A 12 2.42 -6.75 2.68
CA ILE A 12 1.75 -5.46 2.49
C ILE A 12 2.33 -4.41 3.45
N GLU A 13 2.47 -4.74 4.75
CA GLU A 13 3.06 -3.84 5.75
C GLU A 13 4.52 -3.47 5.38
N GLU A 14 5.30 -4.42 4.88
CA GLU A 14 6.68 -4.19 4.43
C GLU A 14 6.74 -3.12 3.33
N ARG A 15 5.77 -3.08 2.41
CA ARG A 15 5.70 -2.02 1.39
C ARG A 15 5.52 -0.64 1.99
N PHE A 16 4.67 -0.49 3.01
CA PHE A 16 4.56 0.77 3.74
C PHE A 16 5.87 1.13 4.44
N VAL A 17 6.52 0.17 5.08
CA VAL A 17 7.80 0.40 5.77
C VAL A 17 8.87 0.89 4.79
N TRP A 18 8.99 0.25 3.62
CA TRP A 18 9.96 0.66 2.61
C TRP A 18 9.61 2.01 1.99
N LEU A 19 8.33 2.29 1.76
CA LEU A 19 7.87 3.57 1.26
C LEU A 19 8.19 4.71 2.23
N VAL A 20 7.86 4.54 3.52
CA VAL A 20 8.18 5.52 4.58
C VAL A 20 9.68 5.71 4.76
N ALA A 21 10.47 4.64 4.57
CA ALA A 21 11.93 4.69 4.64
C ALA A 21 12.60 5.26 3.37
N GLY A 22 11.83 5.61 2.32
CA GLY A 22 12.37 6.07 1.04
C GLY A 22 13.15 4.99 0.27
N ARG A 23 12.93 3.71 0.59
CA ARG A 23 13.56 2.55 -0.06
C ARG A 23 12.75 1.99 -1.22
N LEU A 24 11.46 2.35 -1.29
CA LEU A 24 10.53 2.00 -2.35
C LEU A 24 9.95 3.29 -2.91
N ALA A 25 9.93 3.45 -4.23
CA ALA A 25 9.32 4.59 -4.88
C ALA A 25 7.78 4.48 -4.87
N ARG A 26 7.09 5.62 -4.92
CA ARG A 26 5.61 5.68 -4.89
C ARG A 26 4.99 4.97 -6.10
N ASP A 27 5.53 5.21 -7.29
CA ASP A 27 5.08 4.58 -8.53
C ASP A 27 5.29 3.05 -8.52
N GLU A 28 6.36 2.57 -7.86
CA GLU A 28 6.62 1.14 -7.71
C GLU A 28 5.65 0.50 -6.71
N ALA A 29 5.38 1.18 -5.59
CA ALA A 29 4.42 0.73 -4.59
C ALA A 29 2.99 0.68 -5.16
N ASP A 30 2.59 1.71 -5.90
CA ASP A 30 1.31 1.82 -6.58
C ASP A 30 1.10 0.68 -7.57
N ARG A 31 2.04 0.51 -8.51
CA ARG A 31 1.96 -0.56 -9.52
C ARG A 31 1.94 -1.95 -8.91
N TRP A 32 2.69 -2.16 -7.83
CA TRP A 32 2.65 -3.43 -7.12
C TRP A 32 1.28 -3.71 -6.50
N ALA A 33 0.67 -2.72 -5.85
CA ALA A 33 -0.66 -2.87 -5.26
C ALA A 33 -1.75 -3.04 -6.34
N ALA A 34 -1.63 -2.30 -7.45
CA ALA A 34 -2.55 -2.37 -8.58
C ALA A 34 -2.66 -3.79 -9.15
N ARG A 35 -1.55 -4.54 -9.22
CA ARG A 35 -1.56 -5.96 -9.64
C ARG A 35 -2.54 -6.80 -8.81
N TRP A 36 -2.62 -6.56 -7.52
CA TRP A 36 -3.45 -7.36 -6.60
C TRP A 36 -4.89 -6.83 -6.49
N VAL A 37 -5.06 -5.52 -6.57
CA VAL A 37 -6.39 -4.87 -6.55
C VAL A 37 -7.17 -5.17 -7.83
N MET A 38 -6.49 -5.30 -8.97
CA MET A 38 -7.10 -5.60 -10.27
C MET A 38 -7.22 -7.10 -10.58
N GLU A 39 -6.67 -7.98 -9.74
CA GLU A 39 -6.77 -9.43 -9.95
C GLU A 39 -8.14 -9.94 -9.47
N ASP A 40 -8.93 -10.44 -10.41
CA ASP A 40 -10.23 -11.04 -10.10
C ASP A 40 -10.09 -12.39 -9.36
N GLY A 41 -11.04 -12.69 -8.48
CA GLY A 41 -11.12 -13.98 -7.79
C GLY A 41 -10.23 -14.12 -6.55
N ILE A 42 -9.49 -13.08 -6.17
CA ILE A 42 -8.82 -13.02 -4.87
C ILE A 42 -9.82 -12.57 -3.79
N VAL A 43 -9.91 -13.36 -2.71
CA VAL A 43 -10.66 -12.98 -1.52
C VAL A 43 -9.71 -12.35 -0.51
N TRP A 44 -9.98 -11.10 -0.14
CA TRP A 44 -9.21 -10.36 0.86
C TRP A 44 -9.96 -10.30 2.18
N ASP A 45 -9.23 -10.39 3.29
CA ASP A 45 -9.75 -9.88 4.55
C ASP A 45 -9.82 -8.34 4.51
N ASP A 46 -10.68 -7.76 5.36
CA ASP A 46 -10.95 -6.32 5.36
C ASP A 46 -9.69 -5.47 5.57
N LEU A 47 -8.74 -5.94 6.38
CA LEU A 47 -7.54 -5.19 6.71
C LEU A 47 -6.54 -5.20 5.55
N SER A 48 -6.28 -6.37 4.98
CA SER A 48 -5.42 -6.50 3.79
C SER A 48 -6.00 -5.74 2.60
N TRP A 49 -7.32 -5.82 2.38
CA TRP A 49 -8.00 -5.06 1.32
C TRP A 49 -7.86 -3.55 1.52
N TRP A 50 -8.11 -3.06 2.74
CA TRP A 50 -7.94 -1.66 3.08
C TRP A 50 -6.50 -1.19 2.83
N ALA A 51 -5.50 -1.96 3.26
CA ALA A 51 -4.09 -1.60 3.14
C ALA A 51 -3.64 -1.55 1.66
N LEU A 52 -4.04 -2.53 0.86
CA LEU A 52 -3.77 -2.53 -0.59
C LEU A 52 -4.39 -1.33 -1.30
N ASN A 53 -5.61 -0.93 -0.94
CA ASN A 53 -6.27 0.25 -1.50
C ASN A 53 -5.64 1.59 -1.06
N ARG A 54 -4.75 1.61 -0.05
CA ARG A 54 -3.95 2.81 0.26
C ARG A 54 -2.66 2.87 -0.53
N LEU A 55 -2.06 1.71 -0.80
CA LEU A 55 -0.90 1.63 -1.68
C LEU A 55 -1.31 1.88 -3.14
N HIS A 56 -2.44 1.34 -3.57
CA HIS A 56 -3.05 1.65 -4.87
C HIS A 56 -3.66 3.06 -4.82
N GLY A 57 -3.01 4.00 -5.48
CA GLY A 57 -3.30 5.43 -5.46
C GLY A 57 -2.23 6.28 -4.77
N VAL A 58 -1.19 5.67 -4.18
CA VAL A 58 -0.16 6.40 -3.43
C VAL A 58 0.71 7.32 -4.30
N ASP A 59 0.75 7.04 -5.61
CA ASP A 59 1.47 7.83 -6.61
C ASP A 59 0.57 8.87 -7.32
N LEU A 60 -0.70 8.98 -6.95
CA LEU A 60 -1.62 9.91 -7.62
C LEU A 60 -1.19 11.36 -7.38
N PRO A 61 -1.17 12.22 -8.42
CA PRO A 61 -0.91 13.64 -8.25
C PRO A 61 -2.11 14.36 -7.62
N ALA A 62 -1.86 15.33 -6.74
CA ALA A 62 -2.89 16.20 -6.15
C ALA A 62 -3.43 17.25 -7.14
N GLY A 63 -2.73 17.45 -8.27
CA GLY A 63 -3.06 18.45 -9.29
C GLY A 63 -1.82 18.87 -10.10
N GLU A 64 -1.90 20.03 -10.76
CA GLU A 64 -0.85 20.54 -11.66
C GLU A 64 0.48 20.87 -10.97
N GLY A 65 0.52 20.91 -9.64
CA GLY A 65 1.68 21.29 -8.84
C GLY A 65 2.74 20.20 -8.63
N GLY A 66 2.54 19.00 -9.17
CA GLY A 66 3.50 17.88 -9.05
C GLY A 66 3.62 17.29 -7.65
N SER A 67 2.80 17.73 -6.68
CA SER A 67 2.68 17.08 -5.37
C SER A 67 1.78 15.86 -5.45
N TYR A 68 1.99 14.91 -4.55
CA TYR A 68 1.12 13.74 -4.41
C TYR A 68 -0.18 14.10 -3.71
N LEU A 69 -1.28 13.43 -4.10
CA LEU A 69 -2.58 13.46 -3.43
C LEU A 69 -2.45 13.07 -1.96
N HIS A 70 -1.50 12.18 -1.68
CA HIS A 70 -1.20 11.67 -0.36
C HIS A 70 0.23 12.03 0.01
N ASP A 71 0.42 12.94 0.97
CA ASP A 71 1.76 13.31 1.44
C ASP A 71 2.42 12.21 2.29
N ASP A 72 3.68 12.42 2.68
CA ASP A 72 4.43 11.43 3.46
C ASP A 72 3.89 11.27 4.89
N GLU A 73 3.25 12.30 5.46
CA GLU A 73 2.62 12.22 6.78
C GLU A 73 1.40 11.31 6.75
N GLN A 74 0.60 11.42 5.69
CA GLN A 74 -0.55 10.57 5.47
C GLN A 74 -0.13 9.10 5.30
N VAL A 75 0.96 8.82 4.57
CA VAL A 75 1.51 7.45 4.44
C VAL A 75 1.97 6.89 5.78
N ARG A 76 2.63 7.70 6.63
CA ARG A 76 3.04 7.29 7.99
C ARG A 76 1.83 7.03 8.89
N THR A 77 0.78 7.81 8.74
CA THR A 77 -0.49 7.63 9.46
C THR A 77 -1.12 6.30 9.09
N TRP A 78 -1.17 5.95 7.79
CA TRP A 78 -1.69 4.65 7.35
C TRP A 78 -0.88 3.47 7.89
N LEU A 79 0.46 3.55 7.93
CA LEU A 79 1.29 2.50 8.54
C LEU A 79 0.96 2.32 10.04
N THR A 80 0.75 3.42 10.75
CA THR A 80 0.38 3.39 12.18
C THR A 80 -1.00 2.79 12.38
N GLU A 81 -1.96 3.16 11.52
CA GLU A 81 -3.31 2.63 11.54
C GLU A 81 -3.36 1.14 11.21
N LEU A 82 -2.58 0.68 10.22
CA LEU A 82 -2.42 -0.73 9.88
C LEU A 82 -1.99 -1.56 11.09
N ARG A 83 -0.92 -1.11 11.77
CA ARG A 83 -0.39 -1.78 12.97
C ARG A 83 -1.38 -1.78 14.13
N THR A 84 -2.13 -0.69 14.30
CA THR A 84 -3.15 -0.58 15.34
C THR A 84 -4.29 -1.55 15.10
N ARG A 85 -4.82 -1.60 13.87
CA ARG A 85 -5.90 -2.52 13.49
C ARG A 85 -5.47 -3.98 13.55
N ARG A 86 -4.21 -4.28 13.22
CA ARG A 86 -3.63 -5.63 13.30
C ARG A 86 -3.53 -6.17 14.74
N ALA A 87 -3.39 -5.27 15.72
CA ALA A 87 -3.24 -5.64 17.12
C ALA A 87 -4.57 -5.78 17.89
N MET A 88 -5.71 -5.49 17.25
CA MET A 88 -7.05 -5.66 17.78
C MET A 88 -7.59 -7.06 17.51
#